data_AF-A0A7J9LYN4-F1
#
_entry.id   AF-A0A7J9LYN4-F1
#
_cell.length_a   1.000
_cell.length_b   1.000
_cell.length_c   1.000
_cell.angle_alpha   90.00
_cell.angle_beta   90.00
_cell.angle_gamma   90.00
#
_symmetry.space_group_name_H-M   'P 1'
#
loop_
_entity.id
_entity.type
_entity.pdbx_description
1 polymer ?
#
loop_
_entity_poly.entity_id
_entity_poly.type
_entity_poly.pdbx_seq_one_letter_code
_entity_poly.pdbx_strand_id
1 'polypeptide(L)'
;MENGIDKVSGSMLFSEEELIEVSGLKKGGDFVEVTCGCTSHRYGDAVGKLRVFSNGNLEITCECTPGCNEDKLTPAAFEKHSGRETARKWKNNVWLIVKGEKVPLSKTAFLKYYNQASKNGNGIHKAHSGRVCHRDEFVRCSRCKKERRFRLRTKEECRIHHDALADVNWKCSDILYDRFVFPLLIMFLYDKLHLSCDDDEERASRRVYRGCSRSPTCKGCTSCVCFGCEICRFTDCSCQTCIDFIRNAEA
;
A
#
# COMPACT_ATOMS: atom_id res chain seq x y z
N MET A 1 -13.46 34.55 -21.42
CA MET A 1 -12.86 34.77 -20.09
C MET A 1 -12.55 33.40 -19.53
N GLU A 2 -11.26 33.10 -19.48
CA GLU A 2 -10.67 31.82 -19.05
C GLU A 2 -11.02 31.53 -17.58
N ASN A 3 -11.55 30.34 -17.31
CA ASN A 3 -11.51 29.77 -15.97
C ASN A 3 -10.21 28.97 -15.87
N GLY A 4 -9.22 29.56 -15.21
CA GLY A 4 -7.94 28.95 -14.89
C GLY A 4 -8.16 27.72 -14.02
N ILE A 5 -7.96 26.56 -14.63
CA ILE A 5 -7.69 25.33 -13.91
C ILE A 5 -6.28 25.50 -13.36
N ASP A 6 -6.17 25.77 -12.06
CA ASP A 6 -4.88 25.77 -11.37
C ASP A 6 -4.24 24.39 -11.52
N LYS A 7 -3.29 24.37 -12.45
CA LYS A 7 -2.48 23.25 -12.85
C LYS A 7 -1.58 22.91 -11.67
N VAL A 8 -1.95 21.89 -10.90
CA VAL A 8 -1.08 21.29 -9.86
C VAL A 8 0.26 21.00 -10.51
N SER A 9 1.24 21.83 -10.19
CA SER A 9 2.53 21.83 -10.86
C SER A 9 3.32 20.62 -10.38
N GLY A 10 3.88 19.85 -11.32
CA GLY A 10 4.79 18.71 -11.08
C GLY A 10 6.00 19.05 -10.20
N SER A 11 6.22 20.34 -9.92
CA SER A 11 7.12 20.87 -8.90
C SER A 11 6.85 20.37 -7.48
N MET A 12 5.64 19.89 -7.15
CA MET A 12 5.29 19.43 -5.80
C MET A 12 5.44 17.91 -5.57
N LEU A 13 5.86 17.13 -6.58
CA LEU A 13 5.90 15.67 -6.43
C LEU A 13 7.07 15.18 -5.58
N PHE A 14 8.23 15.80 -5.63
CA PHE A 14 9.38 15.35 -4.85
C PHE A 14 10.00 16.56 -4.18
N SER A 15 10.47 16.40 -2.94
CA SER A 15 11.23 17.45 -2.30
C SER A 15 12.53 17.70 -3.07
N GLU A 16 13.13 18.88 -2.94
CA GLU A 16 14.39 19.15 -3.64
C GLU A 16 15.46 18.14 -3.23
N GLU A 17 15.50 17.75 -1.95
CA GLU A 17 16.41 16.76 -1.40
C GLU A 17 16.24 15.36 -2.02
N GLU A 18 15.01 14.97 -2.36
CA GLU A 18 14.71 13.69 -3.04
C GLU A 18 15.18 13.69 -4.51
N LEU A 19 15.36 14.87 -5.10
CA LEU A 19 15.76 15.06 -6.50
C LEU A 19 17.25 15.39 -6.68
N ILE A 20 17.97 15.68 -5.58
CA ILE A 20 19.41 15.98 -5.61
C ILE A 20 20.18 14.83 -6.27
N GLU A 21 21.03 15.17 -7.23
CA GLU A 21 21.99 14.26 -7.88
C GLU A 21 21.36 13.06 -8.64
N VAL A 22 20.09 13.17 -9.03
CA VAL A 22 19.43 12.20 -9.92
C VAL A 22 19.74 12.54 -11.38
N SER A 23 20.27 11.58 -12.13
CA SER A 23 20.66 11.80 -13.54
C SER A 23 19.45 11.97 -14.45
N GLY A 24 19.55 12.92 -15.40
CA GLY A 24 18.55 13.13 -16.43
C GLY A 24 17.22 13.70 -15.93
N LEU A 25 17.24 14.35 -14.76
CA LEU A 25 16.07 14.99 -14.17
C LEU A 25 15.48 16.07 -15.09
N LYS A 26 14.20 15.94 -15.43
CA LYS A 26 13.39 17.01 -16.01
C LYS A 26 12.05 17.09 -15.31
N LYS A 27 11.60 18.30 -14.99
CA LYS A 27 10.28 18.55 -14.40
C LYS A 27 9.32 18.95 -15.52
N GLY A 28 8.29 18.14 -15.74
CA GLY A 28 7.16 18.43 -16.62
C GLY A 28 6.00 19.06 -15.83
N GLY A 29 4.94 19.46 -16.54
CA GLY A 29 3.77 20.09 -15.91
C GLY A 29 3.10 19.21 -14.85
N ASP A 30 3.03 17.90 -15.09
CA ASP A 30 2.35 16.90 -14.25
C ASP A 30 3.23 15.65 -13.97
N PHE A 31 4.50 15.67 -14.38
CA PHE A 31 5.42 14.55 -14.21
C PHE A 31 6.84 14.99 -13.88
N VAL A 32 7.62 14.06 -13.35
CA VAL A 32 9.09 14.14 -13.26
C VAL A 32 9.69 13.02 -14.11
N GLU A 33 10.61 13.39 -15.01
CA GLU A 33 11.37 12.47 -15.86
C GLU A 33 12.77 12.30 -15.31
N VAL A 34 13.29 11.07 -15.31
CA VAL A 34 14.65 10.72 -14.88
C VAL A 34 15.24 9.62 -15.76
N THR A 35 16.56 9.51 -15.79
CA THR A 35 17.23 8.39 -16.48
C THR A 35 17.05 7.10 -15.69
N CYS A 36 16.57 6.06 -16.36
CA CYS A 36 16.46 4.71 -15.81
C CYS A 36 17.15 3.69 -16.70
N GLY A 37 17.33 2.47 -16.19
CA GLY A 37 17.76 1.35 -17.00
C GLY A 37 17.47 0.01 -16.37
N CYS A 38 17.73 -1.06 -17.11
CA CYS A 38 17.66 -2.42 -16.63
C CYS A 38 18.83 -3.23 -17.20
N THR A 39 19.55 -3.93 -16.32
CA THR A 39 20.76 -4.67 -16.71
C THR A 39 20.43 -6.12 -17.00
N SER A 40 20.65 -6.58 -18.23
CA SER A 40 20.60 -7.99 -18.61
C SER A 40 21.97 -8.63 -18.54
N HIS A 41 22.04 -9.87 -18.07
CA HIS A 41 23.28 -10.64 -18.08
C HIS A 41 23.76 -10.94 -19.52
N ARG A 42 22.84 -11.00 -20.48
CA ARG A 42 23.18 -11.35 -21.88
C ARG A 42 23.46 -10.13 -22.75
N TYR A 43 22.79 -9.01 -22.49
CA TYR A 43 22.78 -7.86 -23.40
C TYR A 43 23.31 -6.56 -22.78
N GLY A 44 23.74 -6.59 -21.51
CA GLY A 44 24.18 -5.39 -20.81
C GLY A 44 23.01 -4.47 -20.42
N ASP A 45 23.25 -3.17 -20.37
CA ASP A 45 22.25 -2.20 -19.94
C ASP A 45 21.32 -1.78 -21.07
N ALA A 46 20.01 -1.98 -20.87
CA ALA A 46 18.99 -1.26 -21.61
C ALA A 46 18.70 0.05 -20.86
N VAL A 47 18.88 1.20 -21.52
CA VAL A 47 18.64 2.53 -20.94
C VAL A 47 17.29 3.08 -21.40
N GLY A 48 16.67 3.92 -20.58
CA GLY A 48 15.44 4.62 -20.93
C GLY A 48 15.20 5.85 -20.05
N LYS A 49 14.05 6.48 -20.24
CA LYS A 49 13.57 7.63 -19.47
C LYS A 49 12.32 7.25 -18.71
N LEU A 50 12.37 7.28 -17.38
CA LEU A 50 11.23 7.03 -16.52
C LEU A 50 10.53 8.35 -16.22
N ARG A 51 9.23 8.42 -16.52
CA ARG A 51 8.32 9.48 -16.07
C ARG A 51 7.48 8.98 -14.91
N VAL A 52 7.45 9.78 -13.84
CA VAL A 52 6.56 9.61 -12.70
C VAL A 52 5.53 10.71 -12.72
N PHE A 53 4.28 10.36 -12.96
CA PHE A 53 3.16 11.30 -13.00
C PHE A 53 2.59 11.57 -11.61
N SER A 54 1.94 12.71 -11.44
CA SER A 54 1.25 13.10 -10.21
C SER A 54 0.14 12.16 -9.78
N ASN A 55 -0.53 11.54 -10.75
CA ASN A 55 -1.51 10.47 -10.53
C ASN A 55 -0.89 9.12 -10.14
N GLY A 56 0.46 9.06 -10.05
CA GLY A 56 1.27 7.90 -9.71
C GLY A 56 1.45 6.88 -10.84
N ASN A 57 1.06 7.19 -12.07
CA ASN A 57 1.43 6.37 -13.22
C ASN A 57 2.93 6.44 -13.49
N LEU A 58 3.47 5.33 -13.98
CA LEU A 58 4.86 5.21 -14.40
C LEU A 58 4.91 4.85 -15.89
N GLU A 59 5.69 5.63 -16.64
CA GLU A 59 5.91 5.43 -18.07
C GLU A 59 7.41 5.41 -18.33
N ILE A 60 7.90 4.45 -19.12
CA ILE A 60 9.28 4.38 -19.56
C ILE A 60 9.30 4.52 -21.08
N THR A 61 10.05 5.52 -21.55
CA THR A 61 10.46 5.59 -22.96
C THR A 61 11.77 4.84 -23.10
N CYS A 62 11.79 3.80 -23.93
CA CYS A 62 12.97 2.96 -24.14
C CYS A 62 13.96 3.65 -25.08
N GLU A 63 15.24 3.69 -24.72
CA GLU A 63 16.33 4.23 -25.52
C GLU A 63 17.47 3.21 -25.65
N CYS A 64 17.16 1.91 -25.59
CA CYS A 64 18.14 0.82 -25.58
C CYS A 64 18.97 0.75 -26.88
N THR A 65 18.36 1.10 -28.02
CA THR A 65 19.01 1.17 -29.33
C THR A 65 18.43 2.31 -30.16
N PRO A 66 19.21 2.93 -31.07
CA PRO A 66 18.68 3.83 -32.08
C PRO A 66 17.64 3.10 -32.94
N GLY A 67 16.39 3.60 -32.97
CA GLY A 67 15.29 2.97 -33.70
C GLY A 67 14.51 1.90 -32.91
N CYS A 68 14.64 1.87 -31.59
CA CYS A 68 13.72 1.08 -30.75
C CYS A 68 12.28 1.57 -30.99
N ASN A 69 11.45 0.69 -31.57
CA ASN A 69 10.06 0.99 -31.94
C ASN A 69 9.06 0.67 -30.81
N GLU A 70 9.56 0.36 -29.62
CA GLU A 70 8.67 0.19 -28.46
C GLU A 70 8.08 1.55 -28.10
N ASP A 71 6.75 1.62 -28.06
CA ASP A 71 6.03 2.77 -27.54
C ASP A 71 6.26 2.90 -26.03
N LYS A 72 5.60 3.87 -25.40
CA LYS A 72 5.55 4.08 -23.95
C LYS A 72 5.33 2.77 -23.17
N LEU A 73 6.38 2.30 -22.51
CA LEU A 73 6.38 1.04 -21.76
C LEU A 73 6.02 1.25 -20.29
N THR A 74 5.33 0.28 -19.70
CA THR A 74 5.31 0.18 -18.23
C THR A 74 6.67 -0.34 -17.74
N PRO A 75 7.08 -0.07 -16.49
CA PRO A 75 8.33 -0.61 -15.94
C PRO A 75 8.47 -2.14 -16.03
N ALA A 76 7.35 -2.87 -15.92
CA ALA A 76 7.32 -4.32 -16.10
C ALA A 76 7.50 -4.76 -17.56
N ALA A 77 6.94 -4.00 -18.51
CA ALA A 77 7.15 -4.23 -19.93
C ALA A 77 8.60 -3.94 -20.33
N PHE A 78 9.18 -2.86 -19.80
CA PHE A 78 10.58 -2.51 -19.99
C PHE A 78 11.56 -3.58 -19.42
N GLU A 79 11.28 -4.13 -18.23
CA GLU A 79 12.04 -5.27 -17.68
C GLU A 79 12.06 -6.46 -18.65
N LYS A 80 10.91 -6.82 -19.23
CA LYS A 80 10.85 -7.91 -20.22
C LYS A 80 11.60 -7.56 -21.51
N HIS A 81 11.38 -6.35 -22.02
CA HIS A 81 12.03 -5.85 -23.23
C HIS A 81 13.55 -5.84 -23.11
N SER A 82 14.10 -5.52 -21.93
CA SER A 82 15.54 -5.57 -21.66
C SER A 82 16.16 -6.99 -21.66
N GLY A 83 15.36 -8.04 -21.90
CA GLY A 83 15.84 -9.43 -21.94
C GLY A 83 15.77 -10.16 -20.59
N ARG A 84 14.95 -9.67 -19.65
CA ARG A 84 14.63 -10.35 -18.37
C ARG A 84 13.22 -10.93 -18.35
N GLU A 85 12.87 -11.71 -19.37
CA GLU A 85 11.51 -12.22 -19.63
C GLU A 85 10.88 -13.04 -18.47
N THR A 86 11.70 -13.74 -17.66
CA THR A 86 11.24 -14.53 -16.50
C THR A 86 11.24 -13.75 -15.18
N ALA A 87 11.85 -12.56 -15.16
CA ALA A 87 11.87 -11.73 -13.96
C ALA A 87 10.53 -11.00 -13.81
N ARG A 88 9.97 -11.07 -12.59
CA ARG A 88 8.77 -10.30 -12.19
C ARG A 88 9.09 -9.32 -11.07
N LYS A 89 10.33 -8.82 -11.08
CA LYS A 89 10.90 -8.00 -9.99
C LYS A 89 11.38 -6.67 -10.54
N TRP A 90 10.66 -6.08 -11.49
CA TRP A 90 11.01 -4.79 -12.11
C TRP A 90 11.33 -3.70 -11.08
N LYS A 91 10.66 -3.67 -9.91
CA LYS A 91 10.99 -2.70 -8.84
C LYS A 91 12.44 -2.81 -8.37
N ASN A 92 13.05 -4.00 -8.42
CA ASN A 92 14.44 -4.23 -8.05
C ASN A 92 15.39 -4.25 -9.25
N ASN A 93 14.87 -4.55 -10.44
CA ASN A 93 15.68 -4.75 -11.64
C ASN A 93 15.80 -3.49 -12.50
N VAL A 94 14.78 -2.62 -12.46
CA VAL A 94 14.86 -1.27 -13.01
C VAL A 94 15.58 -0.40 -11.99
N TRP A 95 16.61 0.29 -12.45
CA TRP A 95 17.45 1.17 -11.64
C TRP A 95 17.40 2.61 -12.16
N LEU A 96 17.71 3.56 -11.29
CA LEU A 96 18.00 4.96 -11.60
C LEU A 96 19.49 5.23 -11.37
N ILE A 97 20.01 6.29 -11.96
CA ILE A 97 21.37 6.78 -11.63
C ILE A 97 21.23 7.90 -10.60
N VAL A 98 21.70 7.64 -9.39
CA VAL A 98 21.69 8.58 -8.26
C VAL A 98 23.13 8.71 -7.77
N LYS A 99 23.68 9.94 -7.77
CA LYS A 99 25.10 10.19 -7.44
C LYS A 99 26.09 9.38 -8.28
N GLY A 100 25.74 9.09 -9.54
CA GLY A 100 26.55 8.26 -10.44
C GLY A 100 26.43 6.74 -10.22
N GLU A 101 25.69 6.30 -9.20
CA GLU A 101 25.49 4.88 -8.91
C GLU A 101 24.13 4.36 -9.42
N LYS A 102 24.10 3.08 -9.82
CA LYS A 102 22.86 2.39 -10.18
C LYS A 102 22.10 1.98 -8.92
N VAL A 103 21.02 2.69 -8.63
CA VAL A 103 20.17 2.42 -7.47
C VAL A 103 18.85 1.78 -7.93
N PRO A 104 18.49 0.59 -7.44
CA PRO A 104 17.20 -0.04 -7.75
C PRO A 104 16.03 0.87 -7.41
N LEU A 105 15.01 0.91 -8.26
CA LEU A 105 13.85 1.79 -8.09
C LEU A 105 13.14 1.57 -6.73
N SER A 106 13.15 0.34 -6.21
CA SER A 106 12.65 -0.06 -4.88
C SER A 106 13.32 0.63 -3.71
N LYS A 107 14.52 1.18 -3.91
CA LYS A 107 15.30 1.92 -2.91
C LYS A 107 15.26 3.44 -3.12
N THR A 108 14.48 3.91 -4.10
CA THR A 108 14.39 5.34 -4.43
C THR A 108 13.04 5.92 -4.01
N ALA A 109 12.98 7.24 -3.86
CA ALA A 109 11.73 7.95 -3.58
C ALA A 109 10.72 7.85 -4.75
N PHE A 110 11.16 7.54 -5.97
CA PHE A 110 10.34 7.55 -7.19
C PHE A 110 9.21 6.51 -7.23
N LEU A 111 9.13 5.58 -6.26
CA LEU A 111 7.97 4.67 -6.09
C LEU A 111 6.92 5.15 -5.08
N LYS A 112 7.17 6.26 -4.37
CA LYS A 112 6.28 6.82 -3.35
C LYS A 112 4.86 7.03 -3.89
N TYR A 113 4.75 7.59 -5.10
CA TYR A 113 3.48 7.88 -5.77
C TYR A 113 2.91 6.71 -6.58
N TYR A 114 3.75 5.81 -7.11
CA TYR A 114 3.27 4.61 -7.81
C TYR A 114 2.46 3.67 -6.92
N ASN A 115 2.83 3.56 -5.64
CA ASN A 115 2.05 2.78 -4.69
C ASN A 115 0.71 3.45 -4.32
N GLN A 116 0.46 4.71 -4.69
CA GLN A 116 -0.83 5.39 -4.54
C GLN A 116 -1.75 5.14 -5.75
N ALA A 117 -1.25 5.19 -6.99
CA ALA A 117 -2.03 4.91 -8.21
C ALA A 117 -2.55 3.47 -8.31
N SER A 118 -1.72 2.49 -7.93
CA SER A 118 -2.12 1.08 -7.95
C SER A 118 -3.27 0.75 -6.99
N LYS A 119 -3.62 1.66 -6.08
CA LYS A 119 -4.77 1.55 -5.17
C LYS A 119 -6.08 2.07 -5.79
N ASN A 120 -6.00 2.96 -6.79
CA ASN A 120 -7.18 3.62 -7.36
C ASN A 120 -7.64 3.02 -8.71
N GLY A 121 -6.81 2.20 -9.37
CA GLY A 121 -7.01 1.88 -10.79
C GLY A 121 -7.62 0.54 -11.19
N ASN A 122 -7.83 -0.45 -10.29
CA ASN A 122 -8.36 -1.76 -10.72
C ASN A 122 -9.24 -2.40 -9.65
N GLY A 123 -10.52 -2.05 -9.68
CA GLY A 123 -11.56 -2.90 -9.14
C GLY A 123 -11.54 -4.28 -9.82
N ILE A 124 -11.80 -5.29 -9.00
CA ILE A 124 -12.46 -6.56 -9.36
C ILE A 124 -11.56 -7.82 -9.56
N HIS A 125 -10.30 -7.81 -10.01
CA HIS A 125 -9.64 -9.11 -10.37
C HIS A 125 -8.21 -9.45 -9.88
N LYS A 126 -7.66 -8.84 -8.82
CA LYS A 126 -6.42 -9.37 -8.20
C LYS A 126 -6.43 -9.34 -6.68
N ALA A 127 -7.38 -10.05 -6.08
CA ALA A 127 -7.23 -10.50 -4.71
C ALA A 127 -5.99 -11.42 -4.63
N HIS A 128 -4.92 -11.00 -3.98
CA HIS A 128 -4.06 -11.79 -3.06
C HIS A 128 -2.62 -11.27 -2.87
N SER A 129 -2.12 -10.23 -3.57
CA SER A 129 -0.69 -9.82 -3.42
C SER A 129 -0.42 -8.34 -3.16
N GLY A 130 -1.44 -7.50 -2.96
CA GLY A 130 -1.26 -6.04 -2.79
C GLY A 130 -2.09 -5.40 -1.70
N ARG A 131 -2.79 -6.18 -0.86
CA ARG A 131 -3.51 -5.58 0.28
C ARG A 131 -2.50 -5.03 1.27
N VAL A 132 -2.71 -3.80 1.72
CA VAL A 132 -2.10 -3.32 2.96
C VAL A 132 -2.42 -4.38 4.01
N CYS A 133 -1.39 -5.07 4.46
CA CYS A 133 -1.55 -6.09 5.48
C CYS A 133 -1.61 -5.36 6.80
N HIS A 134 -2.81 -5.07 7.32
CA HIS A 134 -2.88 -4.64 8.71
C HIS A 134 -2.44 -5.80 9.59
N ARG A 135 -1.67 -5.50 10.63
CA ARG A 135 -1.40 -6.46 11.68
C ARG A 135 -2.70 -6.78 12.42
N ASP A 136 -2.87 -8.01 12.87
CA ASP A 136 -3.99 -8.33 13.76
C ASP A 136 -3.81 -7.63 15.11
N GLU A 137 -4.88 -7.00 15.59
CA GLU A 137 -4.92 -6.33 16.91
C GLU A 137 -5.84 -7.05 17.88
N PHE A 138 -5.76 -6.69 19.16
CA PHE A 138 -6.54 -7.35 20.21
C PHE A 138 -7.21 -6.30 21.08
N VAL A 139 -8.46 -6.55 21.45
CA VAL A 139 -9.20 -5.74 22.43
C VAL A 139 -9.55 -6.63 23.61
N ARG A 140 -9.44 -6.08 24.82
CA ARG A 140 -9.76 -6.79 26.05
C ARG A 140 -11.22 -6.57 26.41
N CYS A 141 -11.95 -7.66 26.64
CA CYS A 141 -13.33 -7.59 27.11
C CYS A 141 -13.38 -6.98 28.53
N SER A 142 -14.21 -5.96 28.72
CA SER A 142 -14.40 -5.31 30.03
C SER A 142 -14.95 -6.27 31.09
N ARG A 143 -15.81 -7.23 30.70
CA ARG A 143 -16.51 -8.18 31.57
C ARG A 143 -15.65 -9.40 31.96
N CYS A 144 -15.17 -10.17 30.97
CA CYS A 144 -14.44 -11.42 31.24
C CYS A 144 -12.92 -11.28 31.18
N LYS A 145 -12.39 -10.11 30.80
CA LYS A 145 -10.95 -9.80 30.68
C LYS A 145 -10.16 -10.61 29.64
N LYS A 146 -10.80 -11.52 28.90
CA LYS A 146 -10.22 -12.24 27.75
C LYS A 146 -9.87 -11.27 26.62
N GLU A 147 -8.76 -11.52 25.91
CA GLU A 147 -8.39 -10.77 24.70
C GLU A 147 -9.02 -11.39 23.45
N ARG A 148 -9.62 -10.55 22.60
CA ARG A 148 -10.25 -10.97 21.34
C ARG A 148 -9.54 -10.33 20.15
N ARG A 149 -9.28 -11.15 19.12
CA ARG A 149 -8.50 -10.77 17.93
C ARG A 149 -9.36 -10.07 16.88
N PHE A 150 -8.81 -9.00 16.31
CA PHE A 150 -9.32 -8.24 15.18
C PHE A 150 -8.35 -8.37 14.01
N ARG A 151 -8.84 -8.76 12.82
CA ARG A 151 -8.00 -9.01 11.64
C ARG A 151 -7.78 -7.76 10.78
N LEU A 152 -8.61 -6.73 10.87
CA LEU A 152 -8.37 -5.44 10.21
C LEU A 152 -8.13 -5.55 8.68
N ARG A 153 -8.71 -6.54 7.98
CA ARG A 153 -8.49 -6.79 6.55
C ARG A 153 -9.37 -5.95 5.64
N THR A 154 -10.48 -5.45 6.16
CA THR A 154 -11.43 -4.60 5.45
C THR A 154 -11.69 -3.31 6.22
N LYS A 155 -12.34 -2.34 5.57
CA LYS A 155 -12.65 -1.04 6.18
C LYS A 155 -13.63 -1.21 7.34
N GLU A 156 -14.57 -2.13 7.18
CA GLU A 156 -15.58 -2.51 8.16
C GLU A 156 -14.90 -3.16 9.38
N GLU A 157 -14.00 -4.13 9.17
CA GLU A 157 -13.24 -4.74 10.28
C GLU A 157 -12.39 -3.71 11.03
N CYS A 158 -11.78 -2.77 10.31
CA CYS A 158 -11.07 -1.65 10.92
C CYS A 158 -12.02 -0.75 11.73
N ARG A 159 -13.22 -0.48 11.21
CA ARG A 159 -14.20 0.36 11.91
C ARG A 159 -14.65 -0.28 13.22
N ILE A 160 -15.03 -1.55 13.19
CA ILE A 160 -15.45 -2.29 14.38
C ILE A 160 -14.35 -2.27 15.44
N HIS A 161 -13.09 -2.40 15.04
CA HIS A 161 -11.96 -2.29 15.97
C HIS A 161 -11.81 -0.89 16.58
N HIS A 162 -11.98 0.17 15.78
CA HIS A 162 -11.92 1.55 16.27
C HIS A 162 -13.05 1.82 17.28
N ASP A 163 -14.27 1.38 16.97
CA ASP A 163 -15.42 1.52 17.88
C ASP A 163 -15.19 0.73 19.18
N ALA A 164 -14.65 -0.49 19.07
CA ALA A 164 -14.30 -1.32 20.22
C ALA A 164 -13.17 -0.73 21.10
N LEU A 165 -12.19 -0.05 20.50
CA LEU A 165 -11.13 0.64 21.24
C LEU A 165 -11.62 1.92 21.90
N ALA A 166 -12.59 2.60 21.30
CA ALA A 166 -13.18 3.83 21.85
C ALA A 166 -14.14 3.53 23.01
N ASP A 167 -14.80 2.37 23.00
CA ASP A 167 -15.71 1.95 24.07
C ASP A 167 -14.97 1.25 25.22
N VAL A 168 -14.80 1.97 26.34
CA VAL A 168 -14.21 1.43 27.58
C VAL A 168 -15.00 0.25 28.17
N ASN A 169 -16.28 0.14 27.84
CA ASN A 169 -17.17 -0.91 28.33
C ASN A 169 -17.30 -2.09 27.37
N TRP A 170 -16.57 -2.09 26.25
CA TRP A 170 -16.67 -3.10 25.21
C TRP A 170 -16.61 -4.55 25.75
N LYS A 171 -17.50 -5.40 25.24
CA LYS A 171 -17.69 -6.80 25.67
C LYS A 171 -17.63 -7.74 24.47
N CYS A 172 -17.45 -9.04 24.76
CA CYS A 172 -17.42 -10.08 23.72
C CYS A 172 -18.68 -10.08 22.85
N SER A 173 -19.85 -9.86 23.46
CA SER A 173 -21.15 -9.77 22.78
C SER A 173 -21.23 -8.65 21.75
N ASP A 174 -20.34 -7.66 21.84
CA ASP A 174 -20.39 -6.47 20.99
C ASP A 174 -19.62 -6.70 19.68
N ILE A 175 -18.96 -7.87 19.51
CA ILE A 175 -18.45 -8.33 18.22
C ILE A 175 -19.62 -8.78 17.35
N LEU A 176 -19.99 -7.93 16.40
CA LEU A 176 -20.91 -8.26 15.32
C LEU A 176 -20.09 -8.44 14.03
N TYR A 177 -19.71 -9.68 13.71
CA TYR A 177 -19.21 -9.98 12.36
C TYR A 177 -20.40 -9.93 11.39
N ASP A 178 -20.55 -8.77 10.77
CA ASP A 178 -21.32 -8.48 9.56
C ASP A 178 -22.78 -9.01 9.43
N ARG A 179 -23.68 -8.04 9.28
CA ARG A 179 -25.13 -8.16 9.21
C ARG A 179 -25.63 -8.52 7.79
N PHE A 180 -24.81 -9.20 6.99
CA PHE A 180 -25.12 -9.58 5.59
C PHE A 180 -25.17 -11.09 5.36
N VAL A 181 -25.52 -11.88 6.37
CA VAL A 181 -25.98 -13.25 6.13
C VAL A 181 -27.47 -13.18 5.81
N PHE A 182 -27.83 -13.53 4.57
CA PHE A 182 -29.19 -13.60 4.03
C PHE A 182 -30.24 -14.02 5.09
N PRO A 183 -31.44 -13.40 5.14
CA PRO A 183 -32.48 -13.68 6.13
C PRO A 183 -32.87 -15.16 6.26
N LEU A 184 -32.63 -15.96 5.22
CA LEU A 184 -32.93 -17.39 5.17
C LEU A 184 -31.87 -18.30 5.84
N LEU A 185 -30.68 -17.80 6.17
CA LEU A 185 -29.62 -18.58 6.84
C LEU A 185 -29.54 -18.32 8.36
N ILE A 186 -30.43 -17.47 8.88
CA ILE A 186 -30.41 -16.96 10.25
C ILE A 186 -30.72 -18.03 11.31
N MET A 187 -31.47 -19.09 10.98
CA MET A 187 -31.85 -20.10 11.99
C MET A 187 -30.78 -21.16 12.29
N PHE A 188 -29.74 -21.32 11.48
CA PHE A 188 -28.73 -22.38 11.67
C PHE A 188 -27.32 -21.87 12.05
N LEU A 189 -27.01 -20.58 11.87
CA LEU A 189 -25.67 -20.02 12.14
C LEU A 189 -25.62 -18.93 13.22
N TYR A 190 -26.75 -18.51 13.79
CA TYR A 190 -26.82 -17.42 14.77
C TYR A 190 -25.93 -17.66 16.00
N ASP A 191 -25.86 -18.91 16.46
CA ASP A 191 -25.10 -19.31 17.64
C ASP A 191 -23.57 -19.26 17.43
N LYS A 192 -23.11 -19.27 16.17
CA LYS A 192 -21.67 -19.16 15.83
C LYS A 192 -21.20 -17.75 15.53
N LEU A 193 -22.13 -16.80 15.33
CA LEU A 193 -21.78 -15.43 14.96
C LEU A 193 -21.55 -14.53 16.18
N HIS A 194 -22.07 -14.94 17.34
CA HIS A 194 -22.07 -14.14 18.56
C HIS A 194 -21.00 -14.63 19.54
N LEU A 195 -19.90 -13.91 19.65
CA LEU A 195 -18.83 -14.26 20.57
C LEU A 195 -19.27 -13.99 22.01
N SER A 196 -19.29 -15.02 22.85
CA SER A 196 -19.67 -14.93 24.25
C SER A 196 -18.46 -14.78 25.18
N CYS A 197 -18.74 -14.49 26.45
CA CYS A 197 -17.71 -14.50 27.49
C CYS A 197 -17.28 -15.92 27.87
N ASP A 198 -18.12 -16.92 27.60
CA ASP A 198 -17.86 -18.32 27.95
C ASP A 198 -16.90 -18.95 26.94
N ASP A 199 -16.92 -18.48 25.69
CA ASP A 199 -15.98 -18.91 24.65
C ASP A 199 -14.52 -18.74 25.07
N ASP A 200 -13.71 -19.76 24.79
CA ASP A 200 -12.30 -19.79 25.15
C ASP A 200 -11.52 -18.63 24.55
N GLU A 201 -10.55 -18.13 25.32
CA GLU A 201 -9.58 -17.17 24.82
C GLU A 201 -8.58 -17.84 23.88
N GLU A 202 -8.10 -17.10 22.89
CA GLU A 202 -7.05 -17.60 22.03
C GLU A 202 -5.77 -17.88 22.85
N ARG A 203 -5.24 -19.11 22.71
CA ARG A 203 -4.00 -19.53 23.39
C ARG A 203 -2.86 -18.53 23.15
N ALA A 204 -2.13 -18.17 24.21
CA ALA A 204 -1.04 -17.19 24.15
C ALA A 204 0.02 -17.46 23.06
N SER A 205 0.36 -18.72 22.80
CA SER A 205 1.31 -19.10 21.75
C SER A 205 0.84 -18.79 20.33
N ARG A 206 -0.47 -18.58 20.11
CA ARG A 206 -1.03 -18.19 18.81
C ARG A 206 -1.05 -16.67 18.61
N ARG A 207 -1.00 -15.88 19.70
CA ARG A 207 -0.97 -14.40 19.65
C ARG A 207 0.28 -13.82 18.98
N VAL A 208 1.35 -14.60 18.84
CA VAL A 208 2.55 -14.20 18.09
C VAL A 208 2.29 -14.12 16.59
N TYR A 209 1.32 -14.88 16.08
CA TYR A 209 0.92 -14.87 14.67
C TYR A 209 -0.02 -13.71 14.43
N ARG A 210 0.42 -12.72 13.68
CA ARG A 210 -0.28 -11.43 13.55
C ARG A 210 -0.62 -11.07 12.10
N GLY A 211 -0.64 -12.08 11.23
CA GLY A 211 -1.06 -11.93 9.84
C GLY A 211 -0.01 -11.38 8.88
N CYS A 212 1.20 -11.06 9.33
CA CYS A 212 2.24 -10.48 8.47
C CYS A 212 2.66 -11.46 7.35
N SER A 213 2.60 -10.97 6.10
CA SER A 213 2.95 -11.76 4.90
C SER A 213 4.43 -12.11 4.79
N ARG A 214 5.32 -11.40 5.49
CA ARG A 214 6.77 -11.59 5.43
C ARG A 214 7.30 -12.55 6.48
N SER A 215 6.70 -12.56 7.66
CA SER A 215 7.11 -13.44 8.75
C SER A 215 5.92 -13.68 9.70
N PRO A 216 5.64 -14.95 10.04
CA PRO A 216 4.52 -15.30 10.90
C PRO A 216 4.66 -14.69 12.31
N THR A 217 5.89 -14.55 12.83
CA THR A 217 6.17 -14.00 14.17
C THR A 217 6.60 -12.53 14.15
N CYS A 218 6.26 -11.81 13.08
CA CYS A 218 6.63 -10.42 12.90
C CYS A 218 6.15 -9.54 14.07
N LYS A 219 7.08 -8.80 14.70
CA LYS A 219 6.77 -7.86 15.78
C LYS A 219 6.28 -6.48 15.29
N GLY A 220 6.30 -6.23 13.98
CA GLY A 220 5.92 -4.94 13.39
C GLY A 220 6.93 -4.47 12.33
N CYS A 221 6.78 -4.94 11.09
CA CYS A 221 7.57 -4.45 9.96
C CYS A 221 6.83 -3.31 9.22
N THR A 222 7.57 -2.58 8.40
CA THR A 222 7.05 -1.46 7.60
C THR A 222 5.93 -1.84 6.63
N SER A 223 5.75 -3.13 6.32
CA SER A 223 4.65 -3.62 5.49
C SER A 223 3.42 -4.10 6.27
N CYS A 224 3.52 -4.27 7.60
CA CYS A 224 2.40 -4.73 8.43
C CYS A 224 1.86 -3.68 9.41
N VAL A 225 2.70 -2.71 9.81
CA VAL A 225 2.26 -1.57 10.63
C VAL A 225 1.75 -0.50 9.69
N CYS A 226 0.45 -0.23 9.74
CA CYS A 226 -0.16 0.82 8.97
C CYS A 226 -0.21 2.11 9.79
N PHE A 227 0.54 3.11 9.35
CA PHE A 227 0.53 4.46 9.94
C PHE A 227 -0.55 5.37 9.32
N GLY A 228 -1.51 4.77 8.60
CA GLY A 228 -2.65 5.45 8.01
C GLY A 228 -2.85 5.11 6.55
N CYS A 229 -4.02 4.56 6.25
CA CYS A 229 -4.51 4.36 4.90
C CYS A 229 -6.02 4.56 4.86
N GLU A 230 -6.57 4.69 3.66
CA GLU A 230 -8.00 4.84 3.38
C GLU A 230 -8.93 3.77 4.00
N ILE A 231 -8.39 2.63 4.43
CA ILE A 231 -9.15 1.52 5.05
C ILE A 231 -9.24 1.69 6.58
N CYS A 232 -8.21 2.23 7.23
CA CYS A 232 -8.15 2.35 8.69
C CYS A 232 -8.31 3.79 9.19
N ARG A 233 -8.61 4.73 8.30
CA ARG A 233 -8.79 6.15 8.61
C ARG A 233 -10.24 6.55 8.49
N PHE A 234 -10.71 7.22 9.53
CA PHE A 234 -12.08 7.65 9.70
C PHE A 234 -12.04 9.08 10.23
N THR A 235 -12.69 10.00 9.51
CA THR A 235 -12.75 11.43 9.87
C THR A 235 -13.52 11.68 11.16
N ASP A 236 -14.42 10.75 11.49
CA ASP A 236 -15.25 10.75 12.68
C ASP A 236 -14.64 9.94 13.84
N CYS A 237 -13.40 9.46 13.71
CA CYS A 237 -12.70 8.75 14.79
C CYS A 237 -11.68 9.65 15.50
N SER A 238 -11.79 9.74 16.82
CA SER A 238 -10.93 10.54 17.70
C SER A 238 -9.67 9.81 18.19
N CYS A 239 -9.30 8.66 17.62
CA CYS A 239 -8.05 8.00 18.01
C CYS A 239 -6.84 8.81 17.51
N GLN A 240 -5.76 8.83 18.29
CA GLN A 240 -4.54 9.60 17.99
C GLN A 240 -4.03 9.33 16.57
N THR A 241 -4.08 8.07 16.14
CA THR A 241 -3.60 7.67 14.82
C THR A 241 -4.45 8.30 13.70
N CYS A 242 -5.78 8.38 13.84
CA CYS A 242 -6.64 9.05 12.84
C CYS A 242 -6.43 10.56 12.85
N ILE A 243 -6.34 11.16 14.03
CA ILE A 243 -6.09 12.61 14.20
C ILE A 243 -4.76 13.00 13.55
N ASP A 244 -3.68 12.29 13.87
CA ASP A 244 -2.34 12.56 13.32
C ASP A 244 -2.35 12.50 11.79
N PHE A 245 -3.06 11.53 11.22
CA PHE A 245 -3.14 11.38 9.77
C PHE A 245 -3.92 12.51 9.10
N ILE A 246 -5.07 12.90 9.65
CA ILE A 246 -5.89 13.97 9.07
C ILE A 246 -5.11 15.29 9.13
N ARG A 247 -4.51 15.60 10.29
CA ARG A 247 -3.70 16.83 10.47
C ARG A 247 -2.49 16.88 9.56
N ASN A 248 -1.85 15.74 9.29
CA ASN A 248 -0.71 15.65 8.38
C ASN A 248 -1.11 15.60 6.89
N ALA A 249 -2.39 15.36 6.58
CA ALA A 249 -2.91 15.33 5.21
C ALA A 249 -3.50 16.68 4.76
N GLU A 250 -3.87 17.55 5.71
CA GLU A 250 -4.33 18.92 5.48
C GLU A 250 -3.19 19.96 5.39
N ALA A 251 -1.94 19.55 5.59
CA ALA A 251 -0.74 20.37 5.53
C ALA A 251 0.04 20.14 4.22
#